data_AF-A0A6L9E6Y2-F1
#
_entry.id   AF-A0A6L9E6Y2-F1
#
_cell.length_a   1.000
_cell.length_b   1.000
_cell.length_c   1.000
_cell.angle_alpha   90.00
_cell.angle_beta   90.00
_cell.angle_gamma   90.00
#
_symmetry.space_group_name_H-M   'P 1'
#
loop_
_entity.id
_entity.type
_entity.pdbx_description
1 polymer ?
#
loop_
_entity_poly.entity_id
_entity_poly.type
_entity_poly.pdbx_seq_one_letter_code
_entity_poly.pdbx_strand_id
1 'polypeptide(L)'
;MKKSVCIFTFLMLTAISYSQDNMKTFDPNYVHTVFFWFNNPDNEVDQAHFEASLKKFLKNSKFAKTNFIGKAPKATRDVVDDSFTYKLVVTFDSAEAQQGYQEEDAHLIFIEECKDLWKKVIVYDAQGI
;
A
#
# COMPACT_ATOMS: atom_id res chain seq x y z
N MET A 1 -51.84 -3.38 -50.23
CA MET A 1 -50.56 -2.80 -49.77
C MET A 1 -50.52 -2.80 -48.24
N LYS A 2 -49.86 -3.79 -47.60
CA LYS A 2 -49.43 -3.71 -46.20
C LYS A 2 -48.07 -4.40 -46.12
N LYS A 3 -47.00 -3.61 -46.03
CA LYS A 3 -45.63 -4.10 -45.88
C LYS A 3 -45.38 -4.33 -44.40
N SER A 4 -45.22 -5.57 -43.99
CA SER A 4 -44.77 -5.91 -42.64
C SER A 4 -43.29 -5.56 -42.51
N VAL A 5 -42.97 -4.57 -41.69
CA VAL A 5 -41.60 -4.23 -41.31
C VAL A 5 -41.24 -5.10 -40.11
N CYS A 6 -40.41 -6.12 -40.34
CA CYS A 6 -39.74 -6.85 -39.25
C CYS A 6 -38.59 -5.97 -38.74
N ILE A 7 -38.76 -5.42 -37.54
CA ILE A 7 -37.67 -4.73 -36.83
C ILE A 7 -36.82 -5.83 -36.17
N PHE A 8 -35.66 -6.11 -36.78
CA PHE A 8 -34.61 -6.90 -36.14
C PHE A 8 -33.88 -6.01 -35.14
N THR A 9 -34.25 -6.11 -33.87
CA THR A 9 -33.56 -5.42 -32.78
C THR A 9 -32.23 -6.14 -32.52
N PHE A 10 -31.14 -5.58 -33.03
CA PHE A 10 -29.78 -6.05 -32.78
C PHE A 10 -29.36 -5.65 -31.36
N LEU A 11 -29.43 -6.59 -30.42
CA LEU A 11 -28.99 -6.39 -29.05
C LEU A 11 -27.44 -6.41 -29.03
N MET A 12 -26.80 -5.24 -29.08
CA MET A 12 -25.36 -5.12 -28.83
C MET A 12 -25.06 -5.49 -27.38
N LEU A 13 -24.53 -6.69 -27.15
CA LEU A 13 -23.86 -7.02 -25.90
C LEU A 13 -22.57 -6.20 -25.81
N THR A 14 -22.59 -5.12 -25.04
CA THR A 14 -21.35 -4.47 -24.59
C THR A 14 -20.63 -5.41 -23.63
N ALA A 15 -19.65 -6.14 -24.15
CA ALA A 15 -18.68 -6.84 -23.31
C ALA A 15 -17.91 -5.77 -22.52
N ILE A 16 -18.30 -5.58 -21.26
CA ILE A 16 -17.50 -4.83 -20.29
C ILE A 16 -16.27 -5.69 -20.03
N SER A 17 -15.15 -5.35 -20.67
CA SER A 17 -13.85 -5.89 -20.32
C SER A 17 -13.54 -5.43 -18.89
N TYR A 18 -13.85 -6.28 -17.90
CA TYR A 18 -13.31 -6.11 -16.56
C TYR A 18 -11.79 -6.16 -16.68
N SER A 19 -11.12 -5.07 -16.32
CA SER A 19 -9.70 -5.10 -16.05
C SER A 19 -9.47 -6.17 -14.99
N GLN A 20 -8.72 -7.23 -15.34
CA GLN A 20 -8.18 -8.14 -14.33
C GLN A 20 -7.19 -7.34 -13.50
N ASP A 21 -7.68 -6.74 -12.43
CA ASP A 21 -6.81 -6.23 -11.39
C ASP A 21 -6.07 -7.46 -10.83
N ASN A 22 -4.75 -7.54 -11.06
CA ASN A 22 -3.91 -8.60 -10.53
C ASN A 22 -3.81 -8.39 -9.03
N MET A 23 -4.87 -8.77 -8.31
CA MET A 23 -4.99 -8.57 -6.88
C MET A 23 -3.89 -9.38 -6.20
N LYS A 24 -2.90 -8.67 -5.65
CA LYS A 24 -1.82 -9.32 -4.92
C LYS A 24 -2.38 -9.93 -3.63
N THR A 25 -2.14 -11.22 -3.42
CA THR A 25 -2.60 -11.96 -2.24
C THR A 25 -1.63 -11.79 -1.09
N PHE A 26 -2.15 -11.61 0.14
CA PHE A 26 -1.34 -11.52 1.36
C PHE A 26 -0.45 -12.76 1.51
N ASP A 27 0.83 -12.55 1.80
CA ASP A 27 1.77 -13.64 2.10
C ASP A 27 1.93 -13.82 3.61
N PRO A 28 1.55 -14.99 4.19
CA PRO A 28 1.67 -15.23 5.62
C PRO A 28 3.08 -15.66 6.06
N ASN A 29 4.03 -15.87 5.15
CA ASN A 29 5.38 -16.34 5.50
C ASN A 29 6.18 -15.28 6.26
N TYR A 30 6.08 -14.02 5.84
CA TYR A 30 6.78 -12.92 6.50
C TYR A 30 6.00 -11.60 6.41
N VAL A 31 5.80 -10.94 7.56
CA VAL A 31 5.09 -9.67 7.68
C VAL A 31 6.02 -8.62 8.27
N HIS A 32 6.17 -7.50 7.56
CA HIS A 32 6.92 -6.32 7.97
C HIS A 32 5.95 -5.19 8.30
N THR A 33 5.87 -4.81 9.58
CA THR A 33 5.00 -3.71 10.04
C THR A 33 5.84 -2.55 10.52
N VAL A 34 5.59 -1.36 9.99
CA VAL A 34 6.30 -0.13 10.35
C VAL A 34 5.31 0.91 10.85
N PHE A 35 5.67 1.57 11.95
CA PHE A 35 4.97 2.73 12.47
C PHE A 35 5.91 3.94 12.44
N PHE A 36 5.41 5.05 11.90
CA PHE A 36 6.13 6.31 11.77
C PHE A 36 5.47 7.37 12.65
N TRP A 37 6.25 8.08 13.46
CA TRP A 37 5.82 9.28 14.17
C TRP A 37 6.52 10.49 13.57
N PHE A 38 5.74 11.43 13.06
CA PHE A 38 6.30 12.64 12.46
C PHE A 38 6.76 13.64 13.51
N ASN A 39 7.71 14.48 13.11
CA ASN A 39 8.07 15.70 13.81
C ASN A 39 6.84 16.62 13.91
N ASN A 40 6.20 16.87 12.77
CA ASN A 40 5.00 17.71 12.63
C ASN A 40 3.85 16.87 12.03
N PRO A 41 3.09 16.12 12.84
CA PRO A 41 2.09 15.17 12.35
C PRO A 41 0.94 15.84 11.59
N ASP A 42 0.64 17.11 11.83
CA ASP A 42 -0.45 17.85 11.19
C ASP A 42 0.01 18.68 9.97
N ASN A 43 1.29 18.61 9.59
CA ASN A 43 1.79 19.33 8.41
C ASN A 43 1.37 18.61 7.12
N GLU A 44 0.38 19.15 6.43
CA GLU A 44 -0.17 18.57 5.19
C GLU A 44 0.86 18.47 4.05
N VAL A 45 1.85 19.38 4.00
CA VAL A 45 2.89 19.35 2.97
C VAL A 45 3.83 18.18 3.22
N ASP A 46 4.26 17.97 4.46
CA ASP A 46 5.11 16.85 4.85
C ASP A 46 4.38 15.51 4.66
N GLN A 47 3.09 15.46 5.01
CA GLN A 47 2.22 14.31 4.76
C GLN A 47 2.13 13.97 3.26
N ALA A 48 1.87 14.96 2.41
CA ALA A 48 1.75 14.77 0.97
C ALA A 48 3.09 14.29 0.35
N HIS A 49 4.21 14.87 0.80
CA HIS A 49 5.55 14.46 0.36
C HIS A 49 5.85 13.01 0.73
N PHE A 50 5.62 12.63 1.99
CA PHE A 50 5.78 11.25 2.45
C PHE A 50 4.91 10.27 1.67
N GLU A 51 3.61 10.57 1.52
CA GLU A 51 2.69 9.69 0.82
C GLU A 51 3.09 9.49 -0.65
N ALA A 52 3.56 10.55 -1.32
CA ALA A 52 4.04 10.47 -2.70
C ALA A 52 5.30 9.61 -2.81
N SER A 53 6.29 9.83 -1.95
CA SER A 53 7.53 9.05 -1.93
C SER A 53 7.27 7.58 -1.58
N LEU A 54 6.46 7.30 -0.55
CA LEU A 54 6.09 5.95 -0.13
C LEU A 54 5.36 5.17 -1.24
N LYS A 55 4.38 5.81 -1.91
CA LYS A 55 3.67 5.18 -3.05
C LYS A 55 4.60 4.93 -4.23
N LYS A 56 5.52 5.86 -4.52
CA LYS A 56 6.56 5.68 -5.56
C LYS A 56 7.46 4.50 -5.22
N PHE A 57 7.90 4.39 -3.97
CA PHE A 57 8.70 3.27 -3.50
C PHE A 57 7.97 1.94 -3.66
N LEU A 58 6.76 1.79 -3.10
CA LEU A 58 6.01 0.53 -3.14
C LEU A 58 5.64 0.09 -4.56
N LYS A 59 5.45 1.04 -5.48
CA LYS A 59 5.23 0.74 -6.90
C LYS A 59 6.48 0.16 -7.58
N ASN A 60 7.67 0.58 -7.16
CA ASN A 60 8.94 0.20 -7.76
C ASN A 60 9.65 -0.95 -7.00
N SER A 61 9.16 -1.33 -5.83
CA SER A 61 9.72 -2.43 -5.06
C SER A 61 9.63 -3.75 -5.82
N LYS A 62 10.75 -4.47 -5.86
CA LYS A 62 10.85 -5.78 -6.54
C LYS A 62 10.46 -6.94 -5.62
N PHE A 63 10.47 -6.72 -4.32
CA PHE A 63 10.31 -7.76 -3.30
C PHE A 63 8.94 -7.73 -2.62
N ALA A 64 8.33 -6.55 -2.46
CA ALA A 64 7.05 -6.40 -1.76
C ALA A 64 5.90 -7.16 -2.46
N LYS A 65 5.32 -8.15 -1.77
CA LYS A 65 4.23 -8.98 -2.28
C LYS A 65 2.89 -8.29 -2.09
N THR A 66 2.60 -7.77 -0.91
CA THR A 66 1.45 -6.88 -0.69
C THR A 66 1.87 -5.66 0.10
N ASN A 67 1.04 -4.62 0.10
CA ASN A 67 1.21 -3.50 0.99
C ASN A 67 -0.11 -2.96 1.51
N PHE A 68 -0.07 -2.34 2.68
CA PHE A 68 -1.12 -1.54 3.25
C PHE A 68 -0.50 -0.28 3.85
N ILE A 69 -1.09 0.88 3.57
CA ILE A 69 -0.71 2.17 4.15
C ILE A 69 -1.93 2.72 4.88
N GLY A 70 -1.74 3.20 6.11
CA GLY A 70 -2.81 3.83 6.89
C GLY A 70 -2.32 4.94 7.80
N LYS A 71 -3.24 5.76 8.29
CA LYS A 71 -3.04 6.71 9.39
C LYS A 71 -3.57 6.11 10.69
N ALA A 72 -3.11 6.61 11.84
CA ALA A 72 -3.69 6.19 13.10
C ALA A 72 -5.19 6.52 13.15
N PRO A 73 -6.05 5.56 13.57
CA PRO A 73 -7.45 5.85 13.85
C PRO A 73 -7.54 6.59 15.19
N LYS A 74 -8.63 7.29 15.48
CA LYS A 74 -8.91 7.70 16.87
C LYS A 74 -9.13 6.46 17.74
N ALA A 75 -8.32 6.28 18.77
CA ALA A 75 -8.45 5.14 19.68
C ALA A 75 -9.79 5.18 20.43
N THR A 76 -10.46 4.03 20.47
CA THR A 76 -11.71 3.82 21.21
C THR A 76 -11.55 2.86 22.39
N ARG A 77 -10.35 2.30 22.57
CA ARG A 77 -9.99 1.32 23.60
C ARG A 77 -8.57 1.63 24.07
N ASP A 78 -8.30 1.42 25.36
CA ASP A 78 -7.01 1.75 25.99
C ASP A 78 -5.82 0.97 25.44
N VAL A 79 -6.07 -0.19 24.80
CA VAL A 79 -5.03 -1.04 24.19
C VAL A 79 -4.65 -0.61 22.77
N VAL A 80 -5.28 0.42 22.21
CA VAL A 80 -5.00 0.93 20.87
C VAL A 80 -4.09 2.14 20.99
N ASP A 81 -2.83 1.99 20.55
CA ASP A 81 -1.94 3.14 20.34
C ASP A 81 -2.35 3.83 19.04
N ASP A 82 -2.85 5.06 19.15
CA ASP A 82 -3.16 5.95 18.03
C ASP A 82 -2.18 7.14 17.90
N SER A 83 -1.05 7.10 18.59
CA SER A 83 -0.09 8.20 18.61
C SER A 83 0.77 8.31 17.35
N PHE A 84 0.80 7.26 16.51
CA PHE A 84 1.59 7.23 15.27
C PHE A 84 0.94 8.07 14.17
N THR A 85 1.73 8.54 13.21
CA THR A 85 1.22 9.31 12.06
C THR A 85 0.84 8.36 10.92
N TYR A 86 1.74 7.45 10.57
CA TYR A 86 1.52 6.46 9.50
C TYR A 86 1.89 5.05 9.93
N LYS A 87 1.19 4.08 9.34
CA LYS A 87 1.49 2.66 9.39
C LYS A 87 1.71 2.14 7.98
N LEU A 88 2.75 1.34 7.82
CA LEU A 88 2.99 0.52 6.63
C LEU A 88 2.95 -0.96 7.06
N VAL A 89 2.30 -1.80 6.27
CA VAL A 89 2.44 -3.26 6.35
C VAL A 89 2.85 -3.75 4.97
N VAL A 90 3.90 -4.58 4.90
CA VAL A 90 4.36 -5.24 3.68
C VAL A 90 4.50 -6.73 3.98
N THR A 91 4.21 -7.58 3.00
CA THR A 91 4.46 -9.04 3.11
C THR A 91 5.48 -9.52 2.10
N PHE A 92 6.17 -10.60 2.45
CA PHE A 92 7.24 -11.20 1.66
C PHE A 92 7.16 -12.72 1.69
N ASP A 93 7.73 -13.36 0.66
CA ASP A 93 7.84 -14.82 0.59
C ASP A 93 8.78 -15.39 1.68
N SER A 94 9.75 -14.59 2.15
CA SER A 94 10.76 -15.02 3.13
C SER A 94 11.48 -13.83 3.80
N ALA A 95 12.30 -14.13 4.82
CA ALA A 95 13.17 -13.16 5.45
C ALA A 95 14.25 -12.62 4.49
N GLU A 96 14.76 -13.45 3.58
CA GLU A 96 15.74 -13.06 2.56
C GLU A 96 15.13 -12.08 1.55
N ALA A 97 13.87 -12.28 1.17
CA ALA A 97 13.15 -11.33 0.32
C ALA A 97 12.96 -9.98 1.03
N GLN A 98 12.68 -10.00 2.34
CA GLN A 98 12.62 -8.77 3.14
C GLN A 98 13.99 -8.09 3.24
N GLN A 99 15.08 -8.84 3.39
CA GLN A 99 16.42 -8.25 3.37
C GLN A 99 16.72 -7.59 2.02
N GLY A 100 16.38 -8.24 0.90
CA GLY A 100 16.51 -7.65 -0.43
C GLY A 100 15.69 -6.36 -0.59
N TYR A 101 14.49 -6.31 0.00
CA TYR A 101 13.68 -5.09 0.08
C TYR A 101 14.39 -3.95 0.84
N GLN A 102 15.12 -4.24 1.92
CA GLN A 102 15.83 -3.22 2.68
C GLN A 102 16.98 -2.60 1.87
N GLU A 103 17.63 -3.41 1.04
CA GLU A 103 18.84 -3.04 0.28
C GLU A 103 18.52 -2.44 -1.10
N GLU A 104 17.28 -2.51 -1.59
CA GLU A 104 16.95 -2.03 -2.93
C GLU A 104 16.94 -0.49 -3.03
N ASP A 105 17.40 0.03 -4.18
CA ASP A 105 17.48 1.48 -4.43
C ASP A 105 16.15 2.21 -4.15
N ALA A 106 15.01 1.58 -4.49
CA ALA A 106 13.71 2.17 -4.27
C ALA A 106 13.42 2.44 -2.78
N HIS A 107 13.87 1.56 -1.89
CA HIS A 107 13.74 1.70 -0.45
C HIS A 107 14.70 2.77 0.08
N LEU A 108 15.97 2.71 -0.34
CA LEU A 108 16.99 3.68 0.08
C LEU A 108 16.64 5.12 -0.34
N ILE A 109 16.08 5.31 -1.54
CA ILE A 109 15.57 6.60 -2.01
C ILE A 109 14.43 7.11 -1.13
N PHE A 110 13.48 6.25 -0.75
CA PHE A 110 12.39 6.64 0.15
C PHE A 110 12.90 7.10 1.51
N ILE A 111 13.86 6.37 2.08
CA ILE A 111 14.50 6.78 3.34
C ILE A 111 15.17 8.14 3.16
N GLU A 112 15.97 8.34 2.13
CA GLU A 112 16.68 9.60 1.93
C GLU A 112 15.71 10.78 1.77
N GLU A 113 14.62 10.59 1.03
CA GLU A 113 13.63 11.63 0.77
C GLU A 113 12.79 12.00 2.01
N CYS A 114 12.66 11.09 2.99
CA CYS A 114 11.67 11.22 4.05
C CYS A 114 12.22 11.11 5.49
N LYS A 115 13.49 10.72 5.70
CA LYS A 115 14.03 10.44 7.04
C LYS A 115 13.94 11.60 8.03
N ASP A 116 14.00 12.83 7.52
CA ASP A 116 13.92 14.04 8.33
C ASP A 116 12.48 14.38 8.77
N LEU A 117 11.47 13.72 8.20
CA LEU A 117 10.06 13.93 8.56
C LEU A 117 9.68 13.26 9.88
N TRP A 118 10.34 12.15 10.23
CA TRP A 118 9.99 11.37 11.41
C TRP A 118 10.95 11.58 12.59
N LYS A 119 10.37 11.61 13.79
CA LYS A 119 11.13 11.60 15.06
C LYS A 119 11.36 10.21 15.61
N LYS A 120 10.52 9.25 15.22
CA LYS A 120 10.56 7.87 15.69
C LYS A 120 10.00 6.95 14.62
N VAL A 121 10.68 5.82 14.42
CA VAL A 121 10.20 4.70 13.62
C VAL A 121 10.33 3.45 14.47
N ILE A 122 9.29 2.61 14.47
CA ILE A 122 9.33 1.28 15.09
C ILE A 122 8.93 0.26 14.04
N VAL A 123 9.72 -0.80 13.93
CA VAL A 123 9.50 -1.93 13.02
C VAL A 123 9.21 -3.18 13.85
N TYR A 124 8.19 -3.92 13.42
CA TYR A 124 7.87 -5.25 13.92
C TYR A 124 7.83 -6.21 12.72
N ASP A 125 8.82 -7.08 12.69
CA ASP A 125 8.87 -8.19 11.75
C ASP A 125 8.33 -9.46 12.41
N ALA A 126 7.55 -10.23 11.66
CA ALA A 126 6.97 -11.49 12.11
C ALA A 126 7.09 -12.56 11.03
N GLN A 127 7.57 -13.73 11.42
CA GLN A 127 7.58 -14.93 10.58
C GLN A 127 6.32 -15.76 10.87
N GLY A 128 5.72 -16.33 9.82
CA GLY A 128 4.57 -17.22 9.94
C GLY A 128 4.89 -18.50 10.73
N ILE A 129 3.86 -19.09 11.36
CA ILE A 129 3.91 -20.36 12.10
C ILE A 129 3.26 -21.47 11.28
#